data_AF-A0A2R7S2V6-F1
#
_entry.id   AF-A0A2R7S2V6-F1
#
_cell.length_a   1.000
_cell.length_b   1.000
_cell.length_c   1.000
_cell.angle_alpha   90.00
_cell.angle_beta   90.00
_cell.angle_gamma   90.00
#
_symmetry.space_group_name_H-M   'P 1'
#
loop_
_entity.id
_entity.type
_entity.pdbx_description
1 polymer ?
#
loop_
_entity_poly.entity_id
_entity_poly.type
_entity_poly.pdbx_seq_one_letter_code
_entity_poly.pdbx_strand_id
1 'polypeptide(L)'
;MPRLPGLDLLRSIAIVWVMLFHSFVAGGLGPDFAWLSRYGWAGVDIFFVLSGFLIGSQLLQTLQRGQRLSLPDFYARRAWRILPAFTVVLAVYLAFPVLREEPGLEAWWQFATFTLNLFIDYGSNQAFSHAWSLCVEEHFYLLFPWVAWWLTRRPTG
;
A
#
# COMPACT_ATOMS: atom_id res chain seq x y z
N MET A 1 -18.98 9.48 8.28
CA MET A 1 -18.41 10.76 7.81
C MET A 1 -18.86 10.99 6.39
N PRO A 2 -19.18 12.23 5.98
CA PRO A 2 -19.35 12.55 4.57
C PRO A 2 -18.06 12.14 3.83
N ARG A 3 -18.19 11.55 2.64
CA ARG A 3 -17.02 11.35 1.76
C ARG A 3 -16.40 12.72 1.53
N LEU A 4 -15.08 12.83 1.64
CA LEU A 4 -14.34 14.05 1.34
C LEU A 4 -13.87 13.93 -0.12
N PRO A 5 -14.68 14.38 -1.11
CA PRO A 5 -14.47 13.99 -2.50
C PRO A 5 -13.14 14.52 -3.05
N GLY A 6 -12.65 15.64 -2.51
CA GLY A 6 -11.34 16.19 -2.85
C GLY A 6 -10.17 15.29 -2.45
N LEU A 7 -10.25 14.61 -1.30
CA LEU A 7 -9.19 13.67 -0.90
C LEU A 7 -9.22 12.40 -1.75
N ASP A 8 -10.42 11.90 -2.08
CA ASP A 8 -10.58 10.73 -2.96
C ASP A 8 -10.10 11.04 -4.39
N LEU A 9 -10.35 12.25 -4.89
CA LEU A 9 -9.84 12.73 -6.17
C LEU A 9 -8.30 12.80 -6.15
N LEU A 10 -7.72 13.42 -5.12
CA LEU A 10 -6.26 13.56 -5.02
C LEU A 10 -5.56 12.20 -4.91
N ARG A 11 -6.16 11.25 -4.17
CA ARG A 11 -5.71 9.85 -4.16
C ARG A 11 -5.77 9.20 -5.53
N SER A 12 -6.86 9.42 -6.26
CA SER A 12 -7.03 8.86 -7.61
C SER A 12 -5.96 9.40 -8.57
N ILE A 13 -5.67 10.71 -8.50
CA ILE A 13 -4.59 11.34 -9.25
C ILE A 13 -3.23 10.72 -8.87
N ALA A 14 -2.98 10.53 -7.57
CA ALA A 14 -1.76 9.91 -7.08
C ALA A 14 -1.59 8.46 -7.59
N ILE A 15 -2.66 7.66 -7.58
CA ILE A 15 -2.64 6.28 -8.14
C ILE A 15 -2.29 6.32 -9.63
N VAL A 16 -2.94 7.19 -10.41
CA VAL A 16 -2.65 7.32 -11.85
C VAL A 16 -1.19 7.70 -12.07
N TRP A 17 -0.64 8.60 -11.26
CA TRP A 17 0.78 8.98 -11.32
C TRP A 17 1.72 7.79 -11.07
N VAL A 18 1.42 6.99 -10.06
CA VAL A 18 2.18 5.76 -9.75
C VAL A 18 2.11 4.75 -10.90
N MET A 19 0.92 4.57 -11.49
CA MET A 19 0.72 3.68 -12.63
C MET A 19 1.51 4.14 -13.86
N LEU A 20 1.53 5.45 -14.14
CA LEU A 20 2.31 6.02 -15.23
C LEU A 20 3.81 5.79 -15.02
N PHE A 21 4.31 6.01 -13.80
CA PHE A 21 5.70 5.74 -13.47
C PHE A 21 6.07 4.26 -13.68
N HIS A 22 5.27 3.31 -13.18
CA HIS A 22 5.56 1.88 -13.37
C HIS A 22 5.42 1.45 -14.83
N SER A 23 4.47 2.04 -15.58
CA SER A 23 4.34 1.81 -17.02
C SER A 23 5.57 2.29 -17.79
N PHE A 24 6.18 3.41 -17.37
CA PHE A 24 7.44 3.88 -17.93
C PHE A 24 8.61 2.94 -17.60
N VAL A 25 8.74 2.52 -16.34
CA VAL A 25 9.82 1.63 -15.89
C VAL A 25 9.77 0.28 -16.61
N ALA A 26 8.58 -0.29 -16.81
CA ALA A 26 8.37 -1.54 -17.55
C ALA A 26 8.49 -1.39 -19.09
N GLY A 27 8.96 -0.24 -19.59
CA GLY A 27 9.15 0.01 -21.03
C GLY A 27 7.88 0.27 -21.83
N GLY A 28 6.72 0.42 -21.17
CA GLY A 28 5.44 0.71 -21.82
C GLY A 28 5.28 2.15 -22.30
N LEU A 29 6.13 3.08 -21.86
CA LEU A 29 6.14 4.47 -22.29
C LEU A 29 7.47 4.82 -22.98
N GLY A 30 7.39 5.66 -24.03
CA GLY A 30 8.56 6.08 -24.82
C GLY A 30 9.53 7.00 -24.06
N PRO A 31 10.71 7.29 -24.65
CA PRO A 31 11.77 8.08 -24.01
C PRO A 31 11.34 9.51 -23.64
N ASP A 32 10.31 10.07 -24.31
CA ASP A 32 9.73 11.38 -23.98
C ASP A 32 9.18 11.45 -22.54
N PHE A 33 8.90 10.29 -21.94
CA PHE A 33 8.41 10.15 -20.57
C PHE A 33 9.54 9.97 -19.54
N ALA A 34 10.82 10.11 -19.92
CA ALA A 34 11.96 9.95 -19.02
C ALA A 34 11.91 10.86 -17.77
N TRP A 35 11.19 11.98 -17.84
CA TRP A 35 10.96 12.86 -16.69
C TRP A 35 10.21 12.15 -15.55
N LEU A 36 9.36 11.14 -15.82
CA LEU A 36 8.66 10.35 -14.79
C LEU A 36 9.63 9.68 -13.83
N SER A 37 10.83 9.29 -14.30
CA SER A 37 11.86 8.71 -13.43
C SER A 37 12.28 9.61 -12.27
N ARG A 38 12.20 10.94 -12.46
CA ARG A 38 12.59 11.93 -11.44
C ARG A 38 11.47 12.26 -10.45
N TYR A 39 10.21 12.04 -10.82
CA TYR A 39 9.04 12.51 -10.06
C TYR A 39 8.04 11.40 -9.70
N GLY A 40 8.28 10.15 -10.09
CA GLY A 40 7.39 9.02 -9.81
C GLY A 40 7.16 8.78 -8.32
N TRP A 41 8.18 9.02 -7.49
CA TRP A 41 8.13 8.88 -6.04
C TRP A 41 7.06 9.77 -5.38
N ALA A 42 6.79 10.96 -5.94
CA ALA A 42 5.83 11.90 -5.37
C ALA A 42 4.40 11.33 -5.37
N GLY A 43 4.04 10.52 -6.36
CA GLY A 43 2.73 9.86 -6.40
C GLY A 43 2.56 8.88 -5.24
N VAL A 44 3.61 8.14 -4.91
CA VAL A 44 3.63 7.18 -3.81
C VAL A 44 3.47 7.91 -2.47
N ASP A 45 4.24 8.98 -2.25
CA ASP A 45 4.18 9.78 -1.02
C ASP A 45 2.80 10.39 -0.79
N ILE A 46 2.23 11.03 -1.82
CA ILE A 46 0.90 11.63 -1.74
C ILE A 46 -0.15 10.55 -1.43
N PHE A 47 -0.09 9.40 -2.11
CA PHE A 47 -1.02 8.30 -1.86
C PHE A 47 -0.96 7.79 -0.42
N PHE A 48 0.25 7.57 0.11
CA PHE A 48 0.43 7.07 1.48
C PHE A 48 0.00 8.09 2.54
N VAL A 49 0.37 9.36 2.39
CA VAL A 49 -0.01 10.42 3.34
C VAL A 49 -1.52 10.56 3.42
N LEU A 50 -2.22 10.58 2.28
CA LEU A 50 -3.67 10.69 2.23
C LEU A 50 -4.37 9.45 2.78
N SER A 51 -3.85 8.26 2.47
CA SER A 51 -4.39 7.00 2.99
C SER A 51 -4.23 6.91 4.51
N GLY A 52 -3.05 7.28 5.02
CA GLY A 52 -2.75 7.37 6.45
C GLY A 52 -3.63 8.38 7.16
N PHE A 53 -3.81 9.58 6.60
CA PHE A 53 -4.70 10.61 7.16
C PHE A 53 -6.16 10.14 7.23
N LEU A 54 -6.69 9.53 6.16
CA LEU A 54 -8.08 9.08 6.12
C LEU A 54 -8.33 7.93 7.11
N ILE A 55 -7.41 6.98 7.19
CA ILE A 55 -7.48 5.87 8.15
C ILE A 55 -7.34 6.38 9.58
N GLY A 56 -6.38 7.27 9.80
CA GLY A 56 -6.09 7.83 11.12
C GLY A 56 -7.23 8.63 11.67
N SER A 57 -7.82 9.50 10.85
CA SER A 57 -8.97 10.31 11.24
C SER A 57 -10.20 9.45 11.58
N GLN A 58 -10.49 8.38 10.82
CA GLN A 58 -11.58 7.44 11.12
C GLN A 58 -11.38 6.72 12.45
N LEU A 59 -10.14 6.26 12.70
CA LEU A 59 -9.78 5.57 13.93
C LEU A 59 -9.88 6.49 15.15
N LEU A 60 -9.25 7.66 15.07
CA LEU A 60 -9.23 8.64 16.15
C LEU A 60 -10.62 9.18 16.49
N GLN A 61 -11.48 9.41 15.50
CA GLN A 61 -12.87 9.80 15.76
C GLN A 61 -13.66 8.73 16.49
N THR A 62 -13.44 7.46 16.18
CA THR A 62 -14.09 6.34 16.88
C THR A 62 -13.67 6.34 18.35
N LEU A 63 -12.38 6.52 18.62
CA LEU A 63 -11.83 6.63 19.97
C LEU A 63 -12.34 7.87 20.73
N GLN A 64 -12.38 9.04 20.08
CA GLN A 64 -12.91 10.29 20.66
C GLN A 64 -14.38 10.19 21.05
N ARG A 65 -15.17 9.39 20.33
CA ARG A 65 -16.59 9.12 20.64
C ARG A 65 -16.78 8.12 21.77
N GLY A 66 -15.70 7.64 22.40
CA GLY A 66 -15.75 6.61 23.44
C GLY A 66 -16.18 5.23 22.94
N GLN A 67 -16.21 5.02 21.62
CA GLN A 67 -16.60 3.75 21.04
C GLN A 67 -15.45 2.75 21.15
N ARG A 68 -15.77 1.51 21.52
CA ARG A 68 -14.79 0.43 21.54
C ARG A 68 -14.32 0.15 20.12
N LEU A 69 -13.01 0.26 19.91
CA LEU A 69 -12.41 -0.13 18.66
C LEU A 69 -12.37 -1.66 18.56
N SER A 70 -13.16 -2.25 17.66
CA SER A 70 -13.02 -3.66 17.32
C SER A 70 -11.84 -3.84 16.35
N LEU A 71 -10.66 -4.10 16.92
CA LEU A 71 -9.47 -4.47 16.15
C LEU A 71 -9.71 -5.68 15.22
N PRO A 72 -10.38 -6.76 15.67
CA PRO A 72 -10.68 -7.89 14.79
C PRO A 72 -11.50 -7.48 13.56
N ASP A 73 -12.55 -6.69 13.74
CA ASP A 73 -13.40 -6.27 12.61
C ASP A 73 -12.65 -5.31 11.67
N PHE A 74 -11.77 -4.48 12.23
CA PHE A 74 -10.92 -3.58 11.48
C PHE A 74 -9.95 -4.33 10.57
N TYR A 75 -9.25 -5.33 11.12
CA TYR A 75 -8.35 -6.19 10.35
C TYR A 75 -9.12 -7.04 9.34
N ALA A 76 -10.25 -7.63 9.73
CA ALA A 76 -11.07 -8.45 8.83
C ALA A 76 -11.55 -7.68 7.61
N ARG A 77 -12.09 -6.46 7.78
CA ARG A 77 -12.53 -5.62 6.65
C ARG A 77 -11.41 -5.31 5.66
N ARG A 78 -10.18 -5.18 6.13
CA ARG A 78 -9.01 -4.87 5.30
C ARG A 78 -8.48 -6.10 4.60
N ALA A 79 -8.34 -7.19 5.35
CA ALA A 79 -7.99 -8.50 4.83
C ALA A 79 -8.90 -8.89 3.66
N TRP A 80 -10.23 -8.81 3.85
CA TRP A 80 -11.21 -9.13 2.79
C TRP A 80 -11.17 -8.21 1.58
N ARG A 81 -10.66 -6.97 1.73
CA ARG A 81 -10.53 -6.03 0.62
C ARG A 81 -9.26 -6.27 -0.20
N ILE A 82 -8.18 -6.71 0.44
CA ILE A 82 -6.83 -6.74 -0.15
C ILE A 82 -6.40 -8.16 -0.50
N LEU A 83 -6.51 -9.10 0.45
CA LEU A 83 -5.97 -10.45 0.31
C LEU A 83 -6.53 -11.23 -0.88
N PRO A 84 -7.83 -11.15 -1.26
CA PRO A 84 -8.34 -11.90 -2.40
C PRO A 84 -7.63 -11.54 -3.71
N ALA A 85 -7.55 -10.23 -4.02
CA ALA A 85 -6.91 -9.76 -5.23
C ALA A 85 -5.39 -10.04 -5.20
N PHE A 86 -4.74 -9.74 -4.08
CA PHE A 86 -3.30 -9.98 -3.92
C PHE A 86 -2.94 -11.46 -4.10
N THR A 87 -3.71 -12.37 -3.48
CA THR A 87 -3.45 -13.82 -3.54
C THR A 87 -3.61 -14.34 -4.96
N VAL A 88 -4.63 -13.87 -5.69
CA VAL A 88 -4.83 -14.25 -7.11
C VAL A 88 -3.66 -13.79 -7.96
N VAL A 89 -3.24 -12.52 -7.84
CA VAL A 89 -2.11 -11.98 -8.62
C VAL A 89 -0.81 -12.73 -8.27
N LEU A 90 -0.53 -12.94 -6.99
CA LEU A 90 0.64 -13.69 -6.55
C LEU A 90 0.63 -15.13 -7.10
N ALA A 91 -0.51 -15.82 -7.06
CA ALA A 91 -0.65 -17.16 -7.60
C ALA A 91 -0.39 -17.19 -9.11
N VAL A 92 -0.89 -16.21 -9.87
CA VAL A 92 -0.62 -16.06 -11.31
C VAL A 92 0.88 -15.88 -11.56
N TYR A 93 1.55 -15.02 -10.80
CA TYR A 93 2.98 -14.76 -10.93
C TYR A 93 3.85 -15.97 -10.60
N LEU A 94 3.43 -16.78 -9.62
CA LEU A 94 4.10 -18.03 -9.26
C LEU A 94 3.88 -19.13 -10.30
N ALA A 95 2.64 -19.29 -10.79
CA ALA A 95 2.27 -20.35 -11.73
C ALA A 95 2.69 -20.06 -13.19
N PHE A 96 2.73 -18.80 -13.59
CA PHE A 96 2.97 -18.39 -14.98
C PHE A 96 4.09 -17.34 -15.08
N PRO A 97 5.37 -17.77 -15.06
CA PRO A 97 6.51 -16.85 -15.16
C PRO A 97 6.52 -15.97 -16.40
N VAL A 98 5.88 -16.41 -17.50
CA VAL A 98 5.73 -15.67 -18.76
C VAL A 98 4.86 -14.40 -18.63
N LEU A 99 4.03 -14.32 -17.59
CA LEU A 99 3.15 -13.17 -17.36
C LEU A 99 3.76 -12.09 -16.46
N ARG A 100 5.01 -12.29 -16.00
CA ARG A 100 5.72 -11.32 -15.17
C ARG A 100 6.16 -10.14 -16.03
N GLU A 101 6.06 -8.94 -15.47
CA GLU A 101 6.50 -7.70 -16.10
C GLU A 101 8.02 -7.62 -16.25
N GLU A 102 8.76 -8.30 -15.37
CA GLU A 102 10.22 -8.34 -15.33
C GLU A 102 10.70 -9.76 -14.95
N PRO A 103 11.97 -10.11 -15.21
CA PRO A 103 12.54 -11.37 -14.77
C PRO A 103 12.86 -11.36 -13.26
N GLY A 104 12.92 -12.55 -12.68
CA GLY A 104 13.24 -12.75 -11.27
C GLY A 104 12.09 -12.37 -10.34
N LEU A 105 11.70 -13.28 -9.45
CA LEU A 105 10.65 -13.07 -8.46
C LEU A 105 11.23 -13.39 -7.09
N GLU A 106 10.94 -12.53 -6.12
CA GLU A 106 11.32 -12.78 -4.74
C GLU A 106 10.70 -14.08 -4.19
N ALA A 107 11.25 -14.56 -3.08
CA ALA A 107 10.76 -15.80 -2.51
C ALA A 107 9.29 -15.66 -2.08
N TRP A 108 8.44 -16.63 -2.44
CA TRP A 108 6.99 -16.59 -2.22
C TRP A 108 6.60 -16.29 -0.76
N TRP A 109 7.41 -16.75 0.20
CA TRP A 109 7.16 -16.54 1.62
C TRP A 109 7.26 -15.06 1.99
N GLN A 110 8.13 -14.28 1.34
CA GLN A 110 8.28 -12.84 1.59
C GLN A 110 6.99 -12.07 1.26
N PHE A 111 6.29 -12.48 0.20
CA PHE A 111 4.98 -11.94 -0.17
C PHE A 111 3.90 -12.38 0.82
N ALA A 112 3.90 -13.67 1.21
CA ALA A 112 2.92 -14.22 2.13
C ALA A 112 3.01 -13.62 3.55
N THR A 113 4.21 -13.27 4.00
CA THR A 113 4.45 -12.66 5.32
C THR A 113 4.53 -11.14 5.28
N PHE A 114 4.33 -10.51 4.11
CA PHE A 114 4.50 -9.07 3.90
C PHE A 114 5.91 -8.55 4.31
N THR A 115 6.94 -9.39 4.23
CA THR A 115 8.32 -9.04 4.62
C THR A 115 9.21 -8.68 3.44
N LEU A 116 8.65 -8.58 2.23
CA LEU A 116 9.37 -8.22 1.00
C LEU A 116 10.28 -7.00 1.19
N ASN A 117 9.78 -5.95 1.87
CA ASN A 117 10.53 -4.72 2.15
C ASN A 117 11.85 -4.91 2.91
N LEU A 118 12.01 -6.03 3.63
CA LEU A 118 13.19 -6.29 4.45
C LEU A 118 14.32 -6.97 3.67
N PHE A 119 14.00 -7.59 2.53
CA PHE A 119 14.92 -8.45 1.79
C PHE A 119 14.96 -8.14 0.29
N ILE A 120 14.33 -7.04 -0.14
CA ILE A 120 14.15 -6.71 -1.55
C ILE A 120 15.49 -6.61 -2.29
N ASP A 121 15.62 -7.36 -3.38
CA ASP A 121 16.75 -7.29 -4.30
C ASP A 121 16.35 -6.56 -5.59
N TYR A 122 16.65 -5.26 -5.64
CA TYR A 122 16.41 -4.42 -6.82
C TYR A 122 17.26 -4.79 -8.04
N GLY A 123 18.32 -5.59 -7.87
CA GLY A 123 19.24 -5.98 -8.94
C GLY A 123 18.80 -7.22 -9.70
N SER A 124 18.24 -8.22 -9.01
CA SER A 124 17.99 -9.55 -9.60
C SER A 124 16.51 -9.96 -9.64
N ASN A 125 15.67 -9.46 -8.74
CA ASN A 125 14.27 -9.89 -8.59
C ASN A 125 13.31 -8.72 -8.74
N GLN A 126 13.09 -8.30 -9.98
CA GLN A 126 12.32 -7.09 -10.27
C GLN A 126 10.83 -7.35 -10.47
N ALA A 127 10.43 -8.60 -10.74
CA ALA A 127 9.02 -8.97 -10.88
C ALA A 127 8.26 -8.77 -9.58
N PHE A 128 7.09 -8.16 -9.70
CA PHE A 128 6.19 -7.84 -8.59
C PHE A 128 6.82 -6.99 -7.49
N SER A 129 7.92 -6.28 -7.80
CA SER A 129 8.66 -5.47 -6.84
C SER A 129 7.77 -4.41 -6.19
N HIS A 130 6.81 -3.85 -6.93
CA HIS A 130 5.84 -2.86 -6.45
C HIS A 130 4.96 -3.33 -5.27
N ALA A 131 4.90 -4.64 -4.98
CA ALA A 131 4.27 -5.20 -3.77
C ALA A 131 4.93 -4.70 -2.47
N TRP A 132 6.10 -4.07 -2.54
CA TRP A 132 6.77 -3.40 -1.43
C TRP A 132 5.83 -2.39 -0.76
N SER A 133 5.10 -1.62 -1.57
CA SER A 133 4.16 -0.60 -1.12
C SER A 133 3.00 -1.21 -0.32
N LEU A 134 2.49 -2.36 -0.77
CA LEU A 134 1.46 -3.09 -0.05
C LEU A 134 1.97 -3.61 1.30
N CYS A 135 3.21 -4.11 1.35
CA CYS A 135 3.82 -4.53 2.60
C CYS A 135 3.95 -3.35 3.59
N VAL A 136 4.30 -2.15 3.12
CA VAL A 136 4.30 -0.93 3.96
C VAL A 136 2.90 -0.61 4.48
N GLU A 137 1.89 -0.72 3.62
CA GLU A 137 0.50 -0.49 3.97
C GLU A 137 0.00 -1.47 5.05
N GLU A 138 0.30 -2.77 4.92
CA GLU A 138 -0.05 -3.78 5.91
C GLU A 138 0.68 -3.58 7.25
N HIS A 139 1.97 -3.21 7.23
CA HIS A 139 2.69 -2.85 8.46
C HIS A 139 2.06 -1.63 9.15
N PHE A 140 1.68 -0.62 8.37
CA PHE A 140 0.96 0.54 8.90
C PHE A 140 -0.38 0.12 9.50
N TYR A 141 -1.12 -0.79 8.86
CA TYR A 141 -2.38 -1.31 9.37
C TYR A 141 -2.23 -2.07 10.68
N LEU A 142 -1.17 -2.85 10.80
CA LEU A 142 -0.86 -3.58 12.03
C LEU A 142 -0.50 -2.61 13.15
N LEU A 143 0.45 -1.70 12.94
CA LEU A 143 1.02 -0.86 13.99
C LEU A 143 0.13 0.32 14.42
N PHE A 144 -0.48 1.01 13.45
CA PHE A 144 -1.17 2.27 13.70
C PHE A 144 -2.31 2.18 14.74
N PRO A 145 -3.18 1.14 14.73
CA PRO A 145 -4.24 1.00 15.72
C PRO A 145 -3.74 0.89 17.16
N TRP A 146 -2.62 0.20 17.36
CA TRP A 146 -1.99 0.08 18.68
C TRP A 146 -1.42 1.41 19.16
N VAL A 147 -0.74 2.13 18.26
CA VAL A 147 -0.19 3.46 18.56
C VAL A 147 -1.32 4.43 18.92
N ALA A 148 -2.37 4.49 18.12
CA ALA A 148 -3.51 5.37 18.38
C ALA A 148 -4.24 5.01 19.67
N TRP A 149 -4.49 3.72 19.92
CA TRP A 149 -5.07 3.26 21.18
C TRP A 149 -4.22 3.67 22.39
N TRP A 150 -2.89 3.50 22.31
CA TRP A 150 -1.98 3.87 23.38
C TRP A 150 -1.94 5.38 23.62
N LEU A 151 -1.92 6.19 22.56
CA LEU A 151 -1.95 7.65 22.66
C LEU A 151 -3.24 8.16 23.32
N THR A 152 -4.38 7.57 22.99
CA THR A 152 -5.68 7.96 23.57
C THR A 152 -5.90 7.48 25.02
N ARG A 153 -5.06 6.57 25.52
CA ARG A 153 -5.07 6.14 26.93
C ARG A 153 -4.25 7.02 27.85
N ARG A 154 -3.37 7.86 27.31
CA ARG A 154 -2.65 8.84 28.14
C ARG A 154 -3.66 9.89 28.59
N PRO A 155 -3.85 10.11 29.90
CA PRO A 155 -4.60 11.25 30.36
C PRO A 155 -3.92 12.48 29.75
N THR A 156 -4.65 13.26 28.96
CA THR A 156 -4.27 14.65 28.70
C THR A 156 -4.27 15.33 30.07
N GLY A 157 -3.08 15.43 30.65
CA GLY A 157 -2.83 16.23 31.85
C GLY A 157 -2.92 17.71 31.54
#